data_AF-A0AAT9HYX8-F1
#
_entry.id   AF-A0AAT9HYX8-F1
#
_cell.length_a   1.000
_cell.length_b   1.000
_cell.length_c   1.000
_cell.angle_alpha   90.00
_cell.angle_beta   90.00
_cell.angle_gamma   90.00
#
_symmetry.space_group_name_H-M   'P 1'
#
loop_
_entity.id
_entity.type
_entity.pdbx_description
1 polymer ?
#
loop_
_entity_poly.entity_id
_entity_poly.type
_entity_poly.pdbx_seq_one_letter_code
_entity_poly.pdbx_strand_id
1 'polypeptide(L)'
;MTQKAAHLYDAGDDLGAGEAANMAKYAAGEACVKAVDQAVHTLGGNGLTREFGLARLITAARVSRIAPVSREMILNYVSHQTLGLPKSY
;
A
#
# COMPACT_ATOMS: atom_id res chain seq x y z
N MET A 1 7.57 -4.09 7.47
CA MET A 1 7.03 -2.77 7.85
C MET A 1 5.71 -2.86 8.60
N THR A 2 4.69 -3.60 8.13
CA THR A 2 3.41 -3.74 8.86
C THR A 2 3.56 -4.22 10.31
N GLN A 3 4.37 -5.25 10.54
CA GLN A 3 4.67 -5.74 11.90
C GLN A 3 5.36 -4.68 12.78
N LYS A 4 6.25 -3.86 12.20
CA LYS A 4 6.90 -2.76 12.91
C LYS A 4 5.88 -1.70 13.33
N ALA A 5 4.95 -1.34 12.45
CA ALA A 5 3.89 -0.39 12.75
C ALA A 5 3.01 -0.88 13.91
N ALA A 6 2.58 -2.16 13.87
CA ALA A 6 1.82 -2.78 14.95
C ALA A 6 2.60 -2.79 16.27
N HIS A 7 3.87 -3.21 16.25
CA HIS A 7 4.70 -3.25 17.44
C HIS A 7 4.89 -1.87 18.09
N LEU A 8 5.14 -0.82 17.31
CA LEU A 8 5.29 0.55 17.82
C LEU A 8 3.98 1.08 18.41
N TYR A 9 2.86 0.75 17.76
CA TYR A 9 1.53 1.10 18.26
C TYR A 9 1.25 0.44 19.62
N ASP A 10 1.51 -0.87 19.73
CA ASP A 10 1.34 -1.62 20.97
C ASP A 10 2.28 -1.13 22.09
N ALA A 11 3.44 -0.57 21.73
CA ALA A 11 4.40 0.04 22.66
C ALA A 11 4.03 1.47 23.10
N GLY A 12 2.96 2.06 22.55
CA GLY A 12 2.52 3.43 22.84
C GLY A 12 3.32 4.52 22.11
N ASP A 13 4.15 4.17 21.13
CA ASP A 13 4.83 5.14 20.26
C ASP A 13 3.95 5.44 19.03
N ASP A 14 2.91 6.25 19.25
CA ASP A 14 1.94 6.61 18.22
C ASP A 14 2.57 7.32 17.01
N LEU A 15 3.60 8.14 17.26
CA LEU A 15 4.30 8.88 16.19
C LEU A 15 5.12 7.93 15.32
N GLY A 16 5.94 7.08 15.93
CA GLY A 16 6.71 6.07 15.20
C GLY A 16 5.81 5.05 14.50
N ALA A 17 4.69 4.68 15.13
CA ALA A 17 3.68 3.82 14.53
C ALA A 17 3.05 4.47 13.29
N GLY A 18 2.70 5.76 13.35
CA GLY A 18 2.13 6.51 12.23
C GLY A 18 3.05 6.57 11.02
N GLU A 19 4.34 6.81 11.22
CA GLU A 19 5.35 6.78 10.15
C GLU A 19 5.46 5.38 9.53
N ALA A 20 5.66 4.36 10.37
CA ALA A 20 5.81 2.98 9.90
C ALA A 20 4.55 2.47 9.20
N ALA A 21 3.36 2.87 9.65
CA ALA A 21 2.07 2.50 9.06
C ALA A 21 1.90 3.12 7.67
N ASN A 22 2.23 4.40 7.50
CA ASN A 22 2.21 5.08 6.21
C ASN A 22 3.14 4.38 5.20
N MET A 23 4.40 4.14 5.59
CA MET A 23 5.36 3.41 4.76
C MET A 23 4.88 1.99 4.43
N ALA A 24 4.32 1.27 5.41
CA ALA A 24 3.80 -0.07 5.23
C ALA A 24 2.64 -0.10 4.23
N LYS A 25 1.67 0.82 4.36
CA LYS A 25 0.52 0.93 3.46
C LYS A 25 0.96 1.18 2.02
N TYR A 26 1.86 2.14 1.82
CA TYR A 26 2.42 2.43 0.49
C TYR A 26 3.06 1.18 -0.12
N ALA A 27 4.03 0.58 0.59
CA ALA A 27 4.79 -0.56 0.07
C ALA A 27 3.90 -1.78 -0.18
N ALA A 28 2.96 -2.07 0.71
CA ALA A 28 2.03 -3.18 0.57
C ALA A 28 1.06 -2.98 -0.61
N GLY A 29 0.55 -1.76 -0.81
CA GLY A 29 -0.33 -1.45 -1.95
C GLY A 29 0.37 -1.63 -3.29
N GLU A 30 1.59 -1.13 -3.44
CA GLU A 30 2.39 -1.31 -4.66
C GLU A 30 2.73 -2.79 -4.90
N ALA A 31 3.13 -3.52 -3.86
CA ALA A 31 3.41 -4.94 -3.96
C ALA A 31 2.16 -5.76 -4.33
N CYS A 32 1.00 -5.45 -3.74
CA CYS A 32 -0.26 -6.13 -3.99
C CYS A 32 -0.71 -5.96 -5.45
N VAL A 33 -0.69 -4.73 -5.97
CA VAL A 33 -1.05 -4.48 -7.37
C VAL A 33 -0.11 -5.23 -8.31
N LYS A 34 1.21 -5.16 -8.08
CA LYS A 34 2.20 -5.86 -8.91
C LYS A 34 1.98 -7.39 -8.89
N ALA A 35 1.70 -7.96 -7.72
CA ALA A 35 1.49 -9.39 -7.57
C ALA A 35 0.22 -9.87 -8.29
N VAL A 36 -0.89 -9.14 -8.15
CA VAL A 36 -2.14 -9.47 -8.86
C VAL A 36 -1.97 -9.37 -10.37
N ASP A 37 -1.32 -8.31 -10.85
CA ASP A 37 -1.07 -8.10 -12.28
C ASP A 37 -0.20 -9.23 -12.88
N GLN A 38 0.87 -9.60 -12.17
CA GLN A 38 1.72 -10.72 -12.58
C GLN A 38 0.97 -12.05 -12.62
N ALA A 39 0.07 -12.30 -11.66
CA ALA A 39 -0.75 -13.51 -11.63
C ALA A 39 -1.72 -13.56 -12.83
N VAL A 40 -2.32 -12.43 -13.19
CA VAL A 40 -3.17 -12.32 -14.40
C VAL A 40 -2.35 -12.65 -15.65
N HIS A 41 -1.17 -12.05 -15.80
CA HIS A 41 -0.29 -12.33 -16.94
C HIS A 41 0.14 -13.80 -17.03
N THR A 42 0.40 -14.43 -15.90
CA THR A 42 0.80 -15.85 -15.85
C THR A 42 -0.29 -16.79 -16.37
N LEU A 43 -1.56 -16.45 -16.13
CA LEU A 43 -2.72 -17.24 -16.59
C LEU A 43 -3.31 -16.77 -17.93
N GLY A 44 -2.73 -15.74 -18.54
CA GLY A 44 -3.23 -15.13 -19.77
C GLY A 44 -4.69 -14.70 -19.65
N GLY A 45 -5.49 -14.94 -20.70
CA GLY A 45 -6.92 -14.60 -20.69
C GLY A 45 -7.69 -15.23 -19.53
N ASN A 46 -7.25 -16.39 -19.03
CA ASN A 46 -7.93 -17.04 -17.91
C ASN A 46 -7.73 -16.31 -16.57
N GLY A 47 -6.69 -15.47 -16.46
CA GLY A 47 -6.49 -14.59 -15.30
C GLY A 47 -7.59 -13.52 -15.16
N LEU A 48 -8.34 -13.24 -16.23
CA LEU A 48 -9.44 -12.27 -16.25
C LEU A 48 -10.83 -12.89 -16.10
N THR A 49 -10.93 -14.21 -15.99
CA THR A 49 -12.21 -14.91 -15.84
C THR A 49 -12.58 -15.05 -14.36
N ARG A 50 -13.76 -15.63 -14.10
CA ARG A 50 -14.23 -15.94 -12.73
C ARG A 50 -13.60 -17.22 -12.16
N GLU A 51 -12.94 -18.04 -12.98
CA GLU A 51 -12.49 -19.39 -12.60
C GLU A 51 -11.47 -19.38 -11.44
N PHE A 52 -10.55 -18.41 -11.45
CA PHE A 52 -9.50 -18.28 -10.43
C PHE A 52 -9.73 -17.13 -9.45
N GLY A 53 -10.80 -16.35 -9.63
CA GLY A 53 -11.12 -15.21 -8.77
C GLY A 53 -10.08 -14.07 -8.80
N LEU A 54 -9.14 -14.05 -9.76
CA LEU A 54 -8.15 -12.98 -9.90
C LEU A 54 -8.77 -11.69 -10.43
N ALA A 55 -9.78 -11.78 -11.31
CA ALA A 55 -10.47 -10.62 -11.88
C ALA A 55 -11.01 -9.66 -10.80
N ARG A 56 -11.60 -10.19 -9.72
CA ARG A 56 -12.07 -9.36 -8.59
C ARG A 56 -10.92 -8.74 -7.79
N LEU A 57 -9.76 -9.40 -7.75
CA LEU A 57 -8.59 -8.93 -7.00
C LEU A 57 -7.94 -7.72 -7.68
N ILE A 58 -8.11 -7.54 -9.00
CA ILE A 58 -7.62 -6.35 -9.72
C ILE A 58 -8.20 -5.08 -9.10
N THR A 59 -9.52 -5.05 -8.90
CA THR A 59 -10.21 -3.90 -8.28
C THR A 59 -9.78 -3.73 -6.82
N ALA A 60 -9.80 -4.82 -6.03
CA ALA A 60 -9.43 -4.77 -4.62
C ALA A 60 -7.98 -4.29 -4.41
N ALA A 61 -7.04 -4.77 -5.21
CA ALA A 61 -5.64 -4.35 -5.15
C ALA A 61 -5.50 -2.86 -5.51
N ARG A 62 -6.22 -2.37 -6.53
CA ARG A 62 -6.18 -0.95 -6.88
C ARG A 62 -6.75 -0.04 -5.80
N VAL A 63 -7.79 -0.46 -5.08
CA VAL A 63 -8.35 0.29 -3.94
C VAL A 63 -7.28 0.56 -2.88
N SER A 64 -6.35 -0.37 -2.65
CA SER A 64 -5.25 -0.19 -1.68
C SER A 64 -4.33 1.02 -1.98
N ARG A 65 -4.30 1.51 -3.23
CA ARG A 65 -3.57 2.73 -3.62
C ARG A 65 -4.39 4.01 -3.46
N ILE A 66 -5.71 3.90 -3.33
CA ILE A 66 -6.65 5.02 -3.36
C ILE A 66 -7.15 5.33 -1.94
N ALA A 67 -7.53 4.31 -1.18
CA ALA A 67 -8.18 4.44 0.13
C ALA A 67 -7.44 3.60 1.20
N PRO A 68 -7.56 3.95 2.49
CA PRO A 68 -8.26 5.12 3.05
C PRO A 68 -7.49 6.44 2.87
N VAL A 69 -6.20 6.37 2.53
CA VAL A 69 -5.35 7.53 2.22
C VAL A 69 -4.70 7.25 0.87
N SER A 70 -4.58 8.24 -0.01
CA SER A 70 -3.97 8.02 -1.32
C SER A 70 -2.46 7.77 -1.22
N ARG A 71 -1.91 7.12 -2.23
CA ARG A 71 -0.46 6.89 -2.37
C ARG A 71 0.31 8.22 -2.31
N GLU A 72 -0.20 9.25 -2.97
CA GLU A 72 0.40 10.58 -3.07
C GLU A 72 0.41 11.28 -1.71
N MET A 73 -0.68 11.20 -0.94
CA MET A 73 -0.73 11.78 0.41
C MET A 73 0.27 11.12 1.36
N ILE A 74 0.47 9.81 1.24
CA ILE A 74 1.47 9.09 2.04
C ILE A 74 2.88 9.55 1.68
N LEU A 75 3.19 9.70 0.39
CA LEU A 75 4.49 10.20 -0.05
C LEU A 75 4.73 11.64 0.43
N ASN A 76 3.70 12.49 0.40
CA ASN A 76 3.76 13.85 0.95
C ASN A 76 3.97 13.87 2.47
N TYR A 77 3.36 12.93 3.20
CA TYR A 77 3.61 12.79 4.64
C TYR A 77 5.07 12.41 4.90
N VAL A 78 5.60 11.40 4.20
CA VAL A 78 6.98 10.94 4.39
C VAL A 78 7.98 12.03 4.00
N SER A 79 7.74 12.78 2.92
CA SER A 79 8.65 13.86 2.52
C SER A 79 8.74 14.97 3.57
N HIS A 80 7.61 15.44 4.11
CA HIS A 80 7.60 16.56 5.06
C HIS A 80 7.88 16.14 6.49
N GLN A 81 7.19 15.11 6.97
CA GLN A 81 7.20 14.75 8.38
C GLN A 81 8.38 13.85 8.75
N THR A 82 8.74 12.90 7.88
CA THR A 82 9.84 11.97 8.14
C THR A 82 11.18 12.51 7.65
N LEU A 83 11.21 13.06 6.43
CA LEU A 83 12.46 13.49 5.78
C LEU A 83 12.77 14.99 5.95
N GLY A 84 11.84 15.79 6.49
CA GLY A 84 12.06 17.22 6.71
C GLY A 84 12.23 18.06 5.43
N LEU A 85 11.77 17.54 4.29
CA LEU A 85 11.87 18.26 3.01
C LEU A 85 10.85 19.41 2.95
N PRO A 86 11.16 20.52 2.27
CA PRO A 86 10.22 21.64 2.11
C PRO A 86 9.00 21.25 1.28
N LYS A 87 7.85 21.90 1.54
CA LYS A 87 6.59 21.73 0.76
C LYS A 87 6.81 21.91 -0.73
N SER A 88 6.37 20.92 -1.51
CA SER A 88 6.25 21.04 -2.95
C SER A 88 4.84 21.54 -3.26
N TYR A 89 4.74 22.85 -3.50
CA TYR A 89 3.55 23.67 -3.84
C TYR A 89 2.29 23.44 -3.00
#